data_AF-A0A3D2IPQ0-F1
#
_entry.id   AF-A0A3D2IPQ0-F1
#
_cell.length_a   1.000
_cell.length_b   1.000
_cell.length_c   1.000
_cell.angle_alpha   90.00
_cell.angle_beta   90.00
_cell.angle_gamma   90.00
#
_symmetry.space_group_name_H-M   'P 1'
#
loop_
_entity.id
_entity.type
_entity.pdbx_description
1 polymer ?
#
loop_
_entity_poly.entity_id
_entity_poly.type
_entity_poly.pdbx_seq_one_letter_code
_entity_poly.pdbx_strand_id
1 'polypeptide(L)'
;MDSKLLCQALIKFFTGLLIVGILLFIPAGTISYWQAWLLIGILFIPMFIAGLIMMKKTPDLLRKRLNVKEEQAEQKEVIFLSGLMFLAAFIVAGLNYRFRWITLPGWISYAAAVVFVFAYALYAEVLRENAYLSRTVEVQENQKVIDTGLYGIVRHPMYMSTLLLFLSMPLVLGSVISFVIVLLYIPIINKRIRNEEQVLEAGLEGYTDYEKRVRYRVIPFVW
;
A
#
# COMPACT_ATOMS: atom_id res chain seq x y z
N MET A 1 27.88 9.33 3.37
CA MET A 1 26.51 9.15 2.86
C MET A 1 26.64 8.61 1.44
N ASP A 2 26.02 7.48 1.11
CA ASP A 2 26.13 6.90 -0.23
C ASP A 2 25.38 7.77 -1.25
N SER A 3 26.11 8.65 -1.95
CA SER A 3 25.54 9.61 -2.90
C SER A 3 24.76 8.95 -4.03
N LYS A 4 25.11 7.71 -4.42
CA LYS A 4 24.38 6.96 -5.45
C LYS A 4 23.01 6.51 -4.92
N LEU A 5 22.96 6.00 -3.69
CA LEU A 5 21.72 5.59 -3.03
C LEU A 5 20.77 6.77 -2.84
N LEU A 6 21.28 7.92 -2.38
CA LEU A 6 20.50 9.15 -2.25
C LEU A 6 19.91 9.58 -3.59
N CYS A 7 20.73 9.62 -4.65
CA CYS A 7 20.29 10.01 -5.98
C CYS A 7 19.17 9.07 -6.49
N GLN A 8 19.37 7.75 -6.35
CA GLN A 8 18.36 6.76 -6.74
C GLN A 8 17.05 6.92 -5.97
N ALA A 9 17.12 7.18 -4.65
CA ALA A 9 15.95 7.41 -3.81
C ALA A 9 15.17 8.66 -4.24
N LEU A 10 15.88 9.78 -4.45
CA LEU A 10 15.28 11.04 -4.88
C LEU A 10 14.65 10.92 -6.26
N ILE A 11 15.34 10.31 -7.23
CA ILE A 11 14.78 10.08 -8.57
C ILE A 11 13.47 9.32 -8.47
N LYS A 12 13.45 8.17 -7.77
CA LYS A 12 12.22 7.37 -7.64
C LYS A 12 11.09 8.13 -6.93
N PHE A 13 11.43 8.89 -5.88
CA PHE A 13 10.47 9.72 -5.16
C PHE A 13 9.83 10.77 -6.07
N PHE A 14 10.64 11.56 -6.77
CA PHE A 14 10.15 12.63 -7.65
C PHE A 14 9.46 12.08 -8.90
N THR A 15 9.92 10.95 -9.46
CA THR A 15 9.21 10.27 -10.56
C THR A 15 7.83 9.80 -10.11
N GLY A 16 7.71 9.19 -8.93
CA GLY A 16 6.41 8.81 -8.37
C GLY A 16 5.48 9.99 -8.18
N LEU A 17 5.99 11.08 -7.60
CA LEU A 17 5.24 12.32 -7.38
C LEU A 17 4.75 12.92 -8.71
N LEU A 18 5.63 12.96 -9.72
CA LEU A 18 5.31 13.46 -11.04
C LEU A 18 4.24 12.60 -11.72
N ILE A 19 4.36 11.28 -11.67
CA ILE A 19 3.37 10.35 -12.26
C ILE A 19 2.00 10.57 -11.61
N VAL A 20 1.91 10.58 -10.28
CA VAL A 20 0.64 10.81 -9.57
C VAL A 20 0.05 12.18 -9.92
N GLY A 21 0.89 13.22 -9.96
CA GLY A 21 0.47 14.57 -10.36
C GLY A 21 -0.10 14.60 -11.78
N ILE A 22 0.59 13.98 -12.75
CA ILE A 22 0.14 13.85 -14.14
C ILE A 22 -1.22 13.14 -14.23
N LEU A 23 -1.35 11.99 -13.55
CA LEU A 23 -2.56 11.17 -13.59
C LEU A 23 -3.78 11.85 -12.97
N LEU A 24 -3.59 12.80 -12.05
CA LEU A 24 -4.68 13.53 -11.41
C LEU A 24 -4.98 14.85 -12.12
N PHE A 25 -3.96 15.69 -12.36
CA PHE A 25 -4.16 17.06 -12.84
C PHE A 25 -4.43 17.15 -14.35
N ILE A 26 -3.85 16.29 -15.18
CA ILE A 26 -4.14 16.31 -16.63
C ILE A 26 -5.61 15.93 -16.88
N PRO A 27 -6.15 14.82 -16.33
CA PRO A 27 -7.56 14.49 -16.53
C PRO A 27 -8.49 15.50 -15.85
N ALA A 28 -8.10 16.07 -14.71
CA ALA A 28 -8.83 17.17 -14.07
C ALA A 28 -8.88 18.45 -14.93
N GLY A 29 -7.88 18.67 -15.80
CA GLY A 29 -7.75 19.88 -16.62
C GLY A 29 -7.42 21.13 -15.81
N THR A 30 -7.02 21.00 -14.54
CA THR A 30 -6.66 22.12 -13.66
C THR A 30 -5.81 21.63 -12.48
N ILE A 31 -4.95 22.52 -11.98
CA ILE A 31 -4.20 22.31 -10.73
C ILE A 31 -4.96 22.74 -9.48
N SER A 32 -6.15 23.35 -9.63
CA SER A 32 -6.99 23.81 -8.51
C SER A 32 -7.74 22.66 -7.81
N TYR A 33 -7.41 21.42 -8.12
CA TYR A 33 -7.97 20.22 -7.51
C TYR A 33 -7.35 20.00 -6.13
N TRP A 34 -7.91 20.65 -5.10
CA TRP A 34 -7.34 20.65 -3.76
C TRP A 34 -7.25 19.25 -3.12
N GLN A 35 -8.18 18.34 -3.44
CA GLN A 35 -8.14 16.97 -2.95
C GLN A 35 -6.95 16.17 -3.50
N ALA A 36 -6.52 16.46 -4.74
CA ALA A 36 -5.30 15.86 -5.28
C ALA A 36 -4.07 16.34 -4.52
N TRP A 37 -3.99 17.62 -4.17
CA TRP A 37 -2.92 18.14 -3.31
C TRP A 37 -2.95 17.52 -1.91
N LEU A 38 -4.14 17.34 -1.33
CA LEU A 38 -4.29 16.64 -0.04
C LEU A 38 -3.75 15.22 -0.12
N LEU A 39 -4.16 14.43 -1.14
CA LEU A 39 -3.66 13.07 -1.33
C LEU A 39 -2.14 13.05 -1.53
N ILE A 40 -1.60 13.92 -2.40
CA ILE A 40 -0.16 14.02 -2.65
C ILE A 40 0.58 14.33 -1.35
N GLY A 41 0.09 15.28 -0.54
CA GLY A 41 0.68 15.64 0.74
C GLY A 41 0.73 14.45 1.71
N ILE A 42 -0.42 13.82 1.98
CA ILE A 42 -0.49 12.71 2.94
C ILE A 42 0.23 11.44 2.45
N LEU A 43 0.37 11.25 1.14
CA LEU A 43 1.09 10.11 0.56
C LEU A 43 2.60 10.32 0.55
N PHE A 44 3.08 11.47 0.08
CA PHE A 44 4.50 11.69 -0.20
C PHE A 44 5.26 12.28 1.00
N ILE A 45 4.65 13.09 1.87
CA ILE A 45 5.37 13.67 3.02
C ILE A 45 5.83 12.57 4.00
N PRO A 46 4.97 11.65 4.47
CA PRO A 46 5.41 10.57 5.35
C PRO A 46 6.43 9.65 4.68
N MET A 47 6.24 9.36 3.38
CA MET A 47 7.17 8.55 2.61
C MET A 47 8.56 9.20 2.51
N PHE A 48 8.62 10.51 2.33
CA PHE A 48 9.87 11.27 2.30
C PHE A 48 10.57 11.22 3.67
N ILE A 49 9.84 11.48 4.75
CA ILE A 49 10.37 11.42 6.13
C ILE A 49 10.89 10.01 6.45
N ALA A 50 10.12 8.97 6.14
CA ALA A 50 10.53 7.58 6.33
C ALA A 50 11.78 7.26 5.51
N GLY A 51 11.86 7.72 4.26
CA GLY A 51 13.04 7.58 3.41
C GLY A 51 14.29 8.21 4.03
N LEU A 52 14.17 9.42 4.58
CA LEU A 52 15.28 10.11 5.28
C LEU A 52 15.71 9.37 6.55
N ILE A 53 14.76 8.85 7.33
CA ILE A 53 15.04 8.07 8.53
C ILE A 53 15.78 6.77 8.17
N MET A 54 15.27 6.02 7.18
CA MET A 54 15.90 4.78 6.73
C MET A 54 17.29 5.01 6.15
N MET A 55 17.49 6.11 5.42
CA MET A 55 18.81 6.46 4.89
C MET A 55 19.85 6.70 5.99
N LYS A 56 19.43 7.24 7.16
CA LYS A 56 20.31 7.47 8.30
C LYS A 56 20.50 6.23 9.17
N LYS A 57 19.43 5.48 9.46
CA LYS A 57 19.45 4.37 10.43
C LYS A 57 19.75 3.01 9.81
N THR A 58 19.28 2.75 8.59
CA THR A 58 19.30 1.43 7.96
C THR A 58 19.43 1.55 6.43
N PRO A 59 20.56 2.05 5.90
CA PRO A 59 20.72 2.31 4.46
C PRO A 59 20.64 1.04 3.61
N ASP A 60 21.03 -0.12 4.14
CA ASP A 60 20.94 -1.39 3.42
C ASP A 60 19.49 -1.84 3.20
N LEU A 61 18.61 -1.61 4.19
CA LEU A 61 17.17 -1.86 4.05
C LEU A 61 16.56 -0.96 2.97
N LEU A 62 16.99 0.31 2.90
CA LEU A 62 16.54 1.24 1.85
C LEU A 62 17.02 0.77 0.47
N ARG A 63 18.29 0.34 0.34
CA ARG A 63 18.83 -0.19 -0.91
C ARG A 63 18.07 -1.41 -1.41
N LYS A 64 17.77 -2.37 -0.52
CA LYS A 64 16.92 -3.54 -0.85
C LYS A 64 15.54 -3.11 -1.36
N ARG A 65 14.90 -2.14 -0.71
CA ARG A 65 13.57 -1.63 -1.12
C ARG A 65 13.57 -0.85 -2.43
N LEU A 66 14.68 -0.17 -2.76
CA LEU A 66 14.86 0.57 -4.01
C LEU A 66 15.23 -0.35 -5.18
N ASN A 67 15.93 -1.46 -4.97
CA ASN A 67 16.22 -2.42 -6.03
C ASN A 67 15.03 -3.36 -6.25
N VAL A 68 14.10 -2.89 -7.08
CA VAL A 68 12.87 -3.61 -7.47
C VAL A 68 13.23 -4.62 -8.57
N LYS A 69 13.75 -5.78 -8.19
CA LYS A 69 13.80 -6.94 -9.06
C LYS A 69 12.87 -7.99 -8.44
N GLU A 70 11.64 -8.02 -8.91
CA GLU A 70 10.69 -9.08 -8.57
C GLU A 70 10.86 -10.21 -9.58
N GLU A 71 11.28 -11.39 -9.11
CA GLU A 71 11.57 -12.53 -9.98
C GLU A 71 10.37 -13.47 -10.15
N GLN A 72 9.48 -13.54 -9.14
CA GLN A 72 8.29 -14.39 -9.16
C GLN A 72 7.18 -13.85 -10.10
N ALA A 73 6.69 -14.71 -10.99
CA ALA A 73 5.69 -14.36 -12.00
C ALA A 73 4.34 -13.90 -11.41
N GLU A 74 3.85 -14.57 -10.37
CA GLU A 74 2.59 -14.19 -9.72
C GLU A 74 2.65 -12.81 -9.07
N GLN A 75 3.82 -12.43 -8.54
CA GLN A 75 4.02 -11.10 -7.97
C GLN A 75 4.03 -10.03 -9.06
N LYS A 76 4.59 -10.33 -10.23
CA LYS A 76 4.54 -9.42 -11.39
C LYS A 76 3.10 -9.19 -11.86
N GLU A 77 2.28 -10.24 -11.89
CA GLU A 77 0.87 -10.13 -12.26
C GLU A 77 0.11 -9.24 -11.26
N VAL A 78 0.27 -9.47 -9.95
CA VAL A 78 -0.35 -8.65 -8.90
C VAL A 78 0.07 -7.19 -9.00
N ILE A 79 1.36 -6.91 -9.22
CA ILE A 79 1.89 -5.56 -9.40
C ILE A 79 1.31 -4.91 -10.65
N PHE A 80 1.26 -5.64 -11.77
CA PHE A 80 0.72 -5.16 -13.04
C PHE A 80 -0.77 -4.81 -12.92
N LEU A 81 -1.57 -5.73 -12.39
CA LEU A 81 -3.02 -5.52 -12.19
C LEU A 81 -3.29 -4.36 -11.22
N SER A 82 -2.52 -4.27 -10.12
CA SER A 82 -2.62 -3.15 -9.18
C SER A 82 -2.23 -1.83 -9.86
N GLY A 83 -1.19 -1.83 -10.69
CA GLY A 83 -0.76 -0.66 -11.45
C GLY A 83 -1.82 -0.18 -12.44
N LEU A 84 -2.44 -1.10 -13.19
CA LEU A 84 -3.53 -0.80 -14.11
C LEU A 84 -4.77 -0.27 -13.37
N MET A 85 -5.11 -0.87 -12.23
CA MET A 85 -6.19 -0.41 -11.35
C MET A 85 -5.95 1.02 -10.88
N PHE A 86 -4.75 1.34 -10.35
CA PHE A 86 -4.43 2.70 -9.89
C PHE A 86 -4.38 3.71 -11.02
N LEU A 87 -3.85 3.31 -12.18
CA LEU A 87 -3.86 4.14 -13.39
C LEU A 87 -5.30 4.55 -13.74
N ALA A 88 -6.21 3.58 -13.84
CA ALA A 88 -7.61 3.83 -14.13
C ALA A 88 -8.27 4.67 -13.03
N ALA A 89 -8.05 4.32 -11.76
CA ALA A 89 -8.65 5.00 -10.61
C ALA A 89 -8.26 6.48 -10.54
N PHE A 90 -6.98 6.83 -10.76
CA PHE A 90 -6.51 8.22 -10.70
C PHE A 90 -6.99 9.04 -11.90
N ILE A 91 -6.95 8.46 -13.11
CA ILE A 91 -7.50 9.13 -14.29
C ILE A 91 -8.99 9.43 -14.08
N VAL A 92 -9.76 8.44 -13.64
CA VAL A 92 -11.19 8.59 -13.38
C VAL A 92 -11.47 9.57 -12.26
N ALA A 93 -10.62 9.65 -11.23
CA ALA A 93 -10.76 10.67 -10.18
C ALA A 93 -10.60 12.09 -10.74
N GLY A 94 -9.58 12.32 -11.58
CA GLY A 94 -9.40 13.61 -12.26
C GLY A 94 -10.58 13.95 -13.17
N LEU A 95 -11.06 12.99 -13.98
CA LEU A 95 -12.23 13.21 -14.84
C LEU A 95 -13.51 13.47 -14.02
N ASN A 96 -13.71 12.75 -12.90
CA ASN A 96 -14.83 12.98 -12.00
C ASN A 96 -14.80 14.41 -11.43
N TYR A 97 -13.61 14.91 -11.06
CA TYR A 97 -13.47 16.30 -10.62
C TYR A 97 -13.81 17.30 -11.73
N ARG A 98 -13.31 17.06 -12.95
CA ARG A 98 -13.52 17.93 -14.11
C ARG A 98 -15.00 18.03 -14.52
N PHE A 99 -15.64 16.88 -14.68
CA PHE A 99 -17.01 16.79 -15.18
C PHE A 99 -18.07 16.78 -14.08
N ARG A 100 -17.63 16.68 -12.82
CA ARG A 100 -18.50 16.68 -11.64
C ARG A 100 -19.60 15.62 -11.69
N TRP A 101 -19.27 14.42 -12.18
CA TRP A 101 -20.24 13.33 -12.32
C TRP A 101 -20.89 12.98 -10.97
N ILE A 102 -20.07 12.78 -9.94
CA ILE A 102 -20.54 12.57 -8.56
C ILE A 102 -19.69 13.46 -7.63
N THR A 103 -20.36 14.35 -6.92
CA THR A 103 -19.70 15.28 -5.98
C THR A 103 -19.93 14.81 -4.54
N LEU A 104 -18.84 14.50 -3.86
CA LEU A 104 -18.87 14.21 -2.43
C LEU A 104 -18.69 15.50 -1.62
N PRO A 105 -19.36 15.63 -0.46
CA PRO A 105 -19.05 16.67 0.51
C PRO A 105 -17.57 16.65 0.90
N GLY A 106 -16.94 17.83 0.99
CA GLY A 106 -15.51 17.95 1.28
C GLY A 106 -15.07 17.33 2.62
N TRP A 107 -15.97 17.22 3.60
CA TRP A 107 -15.68 16.56 4.88
C TRP A 107 -15.34 15.08 4.70
N ILE A 108 -15.86 14.41 3.67
CA ILE A 108 -15.53 13.00 3.37
C ILE A 108 -14.06 12.88 2.97
N SER A 109 -13.54 13.82 2.20
CA SER A 109 -12.12 13.85 1.82
C SER A 109 -11.22 13.97 3.06
N TYR A 110 -11.59 14.82 4.03
CA TYR A 110 -10.84 14.94 5.29
C TYR A 110 -10.95 13.70 6.17
N ALA A 111 -12.15 13.13 6.32
CA ALA A 111 -12.35 11.89 7.08
C ALA A 111 -11.56 10.73 6.47
N ALA A 112 -11.59 10.59 5.13
CA ALA A 112 -10.79 9.61 4.41
C ALA A 112 -9.28 9.85 4.57
N ALA A 113 -8.84 11.11 4.64
CA ALA A 113 -7.43 11.43 4.88
C ALA A 113 -6.97 11.02 6.30
N VAL A 114 -7.84 11.17 7.31
CA VAL A 114 -7.57 10.65 8.66
C VAL A 114 -7.43 9.13 8.65
N VAL A 115 -8.34 8.43 7.98
CA VAL A 115 -8.26 6.96 7.80
C VAL A 115 -6.98 6.57 7.06
N PHE A 116 -6.60 7.30 6.02
CA PHE A 116 -5.38 7.07 5.26
C PHE A 116 -4.13 7.19 6.15
N VAL A 117 -4.02 8.27 6.92
CA VAL A 117 -2.86 8.49 7.82
C VAL A 117 -2.82 7.43 8.93
N PHE A 118 -3.98 7.05 9.47
CA PHE A 118 -4.07 5.95 10.43
C PHE A 118 -3.61 4.62 9.84
N ALA A 119 -4.04 4.29 8.62
CA ALA A 119 -3.61 3.09 7.92
C ALA A 119 -2.11 3.10 7.60
N TYR A 120 -1.53 4.28 7.36
CA TYR A 120 -0.08 4.46 7.22
C TYR A 120 0.66 4.13 8.52
N ALA A 121 0.13 4.58 9.66
CA ALA A 121 0.68 4.27 10.97
C ALA A 121 0.58 2.78 11.29
N LEU A 122 -0.56 2.13 10.98
CA LEU A 122 -0.70 0.69 11.11
C LEU A 122 0.32 -0.07 10.25
N TYR A 123 0.53 0.35 9.01
CA TYR A 123 1.54 -0.26 8.14
C TYR A 123 2.95 -0.13 8.73
N ALA A 124 3.28 1.02 9.33
CA ALA A 124 4.55 1.22 10.02
C ALA A 124 4.70 0.35 11.27
N GLU A 125 3.61 0.12 12.01
CA GLU A 125 3.60 -0.77 13.17
C GLU A 125 3.78 -2.23 12.77
N VAL A 126 3.14 -2.68 11.70
CA VAL A 126 3.34 -4.03 11.14
C VAL A 126 4.80 -4.25 10.74
N LEU A 127 5.44 -3.24 10.13
CA LEU A 127 6.86 -3.26 9.81
C LEU A 127 7.77 -3.36 11.04
N ARG A 128 7.35 -2.77 12.16
CA ARG A 128 8.08 -2.82 13.43
C ARG A 128 7.94 -4.18 14.11
N GLU A 129 6.73 -4.75 14.06
CA GLU A 129 6.40 -6.03 14.71
C GLU A 129 7.01 -7.23 13.97
N ASN A 130 6.99 -7.23 12.63
CA ASN A 130 7.47 -8.36 11.85
C ASN A 130 8.86 -8.12 11.21
N ALA A 131 9.88 -8.69 11.84
CA ALA A 131 11.27 -8.64 11.34
C ALA A 131 11.50 -9.49 10.08
N TYR A 132 10.66 -10.50 9.81
CA TYR A 132 10.74 -11.40 8.65
C TYR A 132 9.94 -10.90 7.45
N LEU A 133 9.43 -9.68 7.52
CA LEU A 133 8.56 -9.14 6.48
C LEU A 133 9.35 -8.87 5.19
N SER A 134 9.21 -9.79 4.23
CA SER A 134 9.78 -9.68 2.89
C SER A 134 8.72 -9.26 1.87
N ARG A 135 9.17 -8.67 0.75
CA ARG A 135 8.29 -8.45 -0.41
C ARG A 135 8.04 -9.75 -1.17
N THR A 136 9.02 -10.64 -1.13
CA THR A 136 8.97 -11.95 -1.76
C THR A 136 8.27 -12.93 -0.84
N VAL A 137 7.36 -13.73 -1.39
CA VAL A 137 6.77 -14.86 -0.66
C VAL A 137 7.82 -15.98 -0.63
N GLU A 138 8.53 -16.06 0.49
CA GLU A 138 9.54 -17.08 0.78
C GLU A 138 9.64 -17.30 2.29
N VAL A 139 10.03 -18.52 2.69
CA VAL A 139 10.37 -18.82 4.09
C VAL A 139 11.85 -18.53 4.30
N GLN A 140 12.15 -17.62 5.22
CA GLN A 140 13.53 -17.25 5.57
C GLN A 140 14.16 -18.27 6.53
N GLU A 141 15.49 -18.39 6.49
CA GLU A 141 16.21 -19.22 7.45
C GLU A 141 15.94 -18.75 8.89
N ASN A 142 15.62 -19.70 9.78
CA ASN A 142 15.26 -19.43 11.18
C ASN A 142 14.04 -18.51 11.35
N GLN A 143 13.17 -18.43 10.33
CA GLN A 143 11.89 -17.75 10.46
C GLN A 143 11.02 -18.42 11.53
N LYS A 144 10.40 -17.59 12.37
CA LYS A 144 9.41 -18.02 13.35
C LYS A 144 8.06 -17.39 13.03
N VAL A 145 7.00 -18.09 13.39
CA VAL A 145 5.65 -17.50 13.35
C VAL A 145 5.58 -16.37 14.37
N ILE A 146 5.13 -15.21 13.92
CA ILE A 146 4.81 -14.07 14.78
C ILE A 146 3.31 -14.07 14.97
N ASP A 147 2.85 -14.19 16.22
CA ASP A 147 1.42 -14.28 16.57
C ASP A 147 1.01 -13.28 17.68
N THR A 148 1.88 -12.30 17.96
CA THR A 148 1.63 -11.21 18.90
C THR A 148 0.96 -10.01 18.21
N GLY A 149 0.52 -9.02 19.00
CA GLY A 149 0.09 -7.72 18.51
C GLY A 149 -0.97 -7.82 17.40
N LEU A 150 -0.70 -7.20 16.24
CA LEU A 150 -1.65 -7.20 15.12
C LEU A 150 -1.78 -8.58 14.47
N TYR A 151 -0.71 -9.39 14.50
CA TYR A 151 -0.71 -10.77 14.02
C TYR A 151 -1.53 -11.71 14.92
N GLY A 152 -1.76 -11.34 16.18
CA GLY A 152 -2.68 -12.06 17.07
C GLY A 152 -4.17 -11.83 16.74
N ILE A 153 -4.49 -10.79 15.96
CA ILE A 153 -5.87 -10.41 15.61
C ILE A 153 -6.23 -10.92 14.22
N VAL A 154 -5.35 -10.70 13.24
CA VAL A 154 -5.52 -11.13 11.85
C VAL A 154 -4.21 -11.71 11.33
N ARG A 155 -4.27 -12.70 10.43
CA ARG A 155 -3.06 -13.35 9.91
C ARG A 155 -2.18 -12.41 9.08
N HIS A 156 -2.79 -11.46 8.39
CA HIS A 156 -2.12 -10.58 7.43
C HIS A 156 -2.39 -9.10 7.70
N PRO A 157 -1.88 -8.54 8.81
CA PRO A 157 -2.14 -7.15 9.19
C PRO A 157 -1.51 -6.13 8.22
N MET A 158 -0.48 -6.52 7.46
CA MET A 158 0.03 -5.70 6.35
C MET A 158 -1.07 -5.49 5.31
N TYR A 159 -1.73 -6.56 4.87
CA TYR A 159 -2.75 -6.47 3.83
C TYR A 159 -4.01 -5.75 4.32
N MET A 160 -4.31 -5.84 5.63
CA MET A 160 -5.33 -5.00 6.26
C MET A 160 -4.98 -3.51 6.13
N SER A 161 -3.74 -3.17 6.45
CA SER A 161 -3.24 -1.78 6.37
C SER A 161 -3.22 -1.26 4.93
N THR A 162 -2.78 -2.07 3.94
CA THR A 162 -2.79 -1.66 2.53
C THR A 162 -4.19 -1.56 1.96
N LEU A 163 -5.12 -2.42 2.37
CA LEU A 163 -6.52 -2.33 1.97
C LEU A 163 -7.15 -1.01 2.44
N LEU A 164 -6.93 -0.62 3.70
CA LEU A 164 -7.39 0.67 4.24
C LEU A 164 -6.72 1.86 3.54
N LEU A 165 -5.41 1.80 3.30
CA LEU A 165 -4.68 2.82 2.55
C LEU A 165 -5.26 3.01 1.15
N PHE A 166 -5.48 1.91 0.42
CA PHE A 166 -5.87 1.98 -0.99
C PHE A 166 -7.33 2.39 -1.15
N LEU A 167 -8.23 1.83 -0.35
CA LEU A 167 -9.65 2.19 -0.39
C LEU A 167 -9.91 3.62 0.07
N SER A 168 -9.06 4.20 0.91
CA SER A 168 -9.23 5.61 1.31
C SER A 168 -8.78 6.60 0.24
N MET A 169 -7.80 6.28 -0.64
CA MET A 169 -7.29 7.25 -1.63
C MET A 169 -8.38 7.86 -2.53
N PRO A 170 -9.31 7.08 -3.14
CA PRO A 170 -10.36 7.64 -3.98
C PRO A 170 -11.35 8.51 -3.22
N LEU A 171 -11.60 8.21 -1.95
CA LEU A 171 -12.47 9.01 -1.08
C LEU A 171 -11.79 10.32 -0.67
N VAL A 172 -10.47 10.31 -0.42
CA VAL A 172 -9.66 11.53 -0.29
C VAL A 172 -9.83 12.38 -1.54
N LEU A 173 -9.71 11.79 -2.72
CA LEU A 173 -9.92 12.45 -4.02
C LEU A 173 -11.37 12.91 -4.25
N GLY A 174 -12.33 12.49 -3.41
CA GLY A 174 -13.74 12.86 -3.58
C GLY A 174 -14.41 12.15 -4.75
N SER A 175 -13.92 10.96 -5.15
CA SER A 175 -14.44 10.21 -6.30
C SER A 175 -14.93 8.81 -5.90
N VAL A 176 -16.25 8.65 -5.81
CA VAL A 176 -16.90 7.34 -5.57
C VAL A 176 -16.66 6.40 -6.74
N ILE A 177 -16.61 6.91 -7.97
CA ILE A 177 -16.39 6.07 -9.16
C ILE A 177 -14.98 5.47 -9.11
N SER A 178 -13.99 6.28 -8.73
CA SER A 178 -12.63 5.80 -8.49
C SER A 178 -12.58 4.80 -7.31
N PHE A 179 -13.40 5.00 -6.27
CA PHE A 179 -13.53 4.04 -5.16
C PHE A 179 -14.00 2.67 -5.63
N VAL A 180 -15.02 2.62 -6.48
CA VAL A 180 -15.53 1.37 -7.06
C VAL A 180 -14.45 0.64 -7.87
N ILE A 181 -13.61 1.37 -8.61
CA ILE A 181 -12.47 0.78 -9.33
C ILE A 181 -11.47 0.15 -8.35
N VAL A 182 -11.16 0.83 -7.24
CA VAL A 182 -10.18 0.33 -6.26
C VAL A 182 -10.72 -0.86 -5.44
N LEU A 183 -12.03 -1.14 -5.43
CA LEU A 183 -12.56 -2.40 -4.88
C LEU A 183 -12.01 -3.64 -5.59
N LEU A 184 -11.52 -3.52 -6.83
CA LEU A 184 -10.79 -4.58 -7.53
C LEU A 184 -9.50 -5.01 -6.82
N TYR A 185 -9.00 -4.21 -5.86
CA TYR A 185 -7.87 -4.61 -5.03
C TYR A 185 -8.18 -5.83 -4.15
N ILE A 186 -9.43 -6.01 -3.73
CA ILE A 186 -9.86 -7.12 -2.85
C ILE A 186 -9.58 -8.50 -3.51
N PRO A 187 -10.06 -8.79 -4.73
CA PRO A 187 -9.73 -10.06 -5.37
C PRO A 187 -8.24 -10.20 -5.71
N ILE A 188 -7.55 -9.11 -6.07
CA ILE A 188 -6.10 -9.12 -6.34
C ILE A 188 -5.31 -9.56 -5.10
N ILE A 189 -5.59 -8.94 -3.95
CA ILE A 189 -4.87 -9.22 -2.71
C ILE A 189 -5.28 -10.56 -2.10
N ASN A 190 -6.52 -11.01 -2.30
CA ASN A 190 -6.94 -12.35 -1.92
C ASN A 190 -6.20 -13.46 -2.70
N LYS A 191 -5.94 -13.28 -4.00
CA LYS A 191 -5.08 -14.20 -4.77
C LYS A 191 -3.69 -14.28 -4.16
N ARG A 192 -3.09 -13.13 -3.84
CA ARG A 192 -1.75 -13.04 -3.24
C ARG A 192 -1.70 -13.72 -1.86
N ILE A 193 -2.68 -13.47 -1.00
CA ILE A 193 -2.78 -14.07 0.34
C ILE A 193 -2.83 -15.59 0.27
N ARG A 194 -3.62 -16.15 -0.66
CA ARG A 194 -3.72 -17.61 -0.80
C ARG A 194 -2.40 -18.25 -1.21
N ASN A 195 -1.67 -17.63 -2.13
CA ASN A 195 -0.33 -18.11 -2.50
C ASN A 195 0.64 -18.02 -1.31
N GLU A 196 0.58 -16.93 -0.55
CA GLU A 196 1.40 -16.76 0.66
C GLU A 196 1.08 -17.81 1.73
N GLU A 197 -0.19 -18.05 2.03
CA GLU A 197 -0.62 -19.10 2.96
C GLU A 197 -0.11 -20.48 2.52
N GLN A 198 -0.21 -20.82 1.22
CA GLN A 198 0.30 -22.10 0.71
C GLN A 198 1.81 -22.27 0.91
N VAL A 199 2.60 -21.22 0.67
CA VAL A 199 4.05 -21.27 0.88
C VAL A 199 4.39 -21.38 2.37
N LEU A 200 3.68 -20.65 3.23
CA LEU A 200 3.91 -20.67 4.67
C LEU A 200 3.47 -22.00 5.29
N GLU A 201 2.34 -22.58 4.88
CA GLU A 201 1.90 -23.91 5.32
C GLU A 201 2.90 -25.00 4.93
N ALA A 202 3.51 -24.90 3.73
CA ALA A 202 4.45 -25.91 3.24
C ALA A 202 5.85 -25.80 3.87
N GLY A 203 6.28 -24.61 4.29
CA GLY A 203 7.67 -24.35 4.67
C GLY A 203 7.90 -23.80 6.09
N LEU A 204 6.87 -23.25 6.76
CA LEU A 204 7.02 -22.61 8.06
C LEU A 204 6.44 -23.48 9.18
N GLU A 205 7.32 -24.02 10.01
CA GLU A 205 6.92 -24.81 11.18
C GLU A 205 6.03 -23.99 12.14
N GLY A 206 4.93 -24.61 12.59
CA GLY A 206 3.95 -23.99 13.48
C GLY A 206 2.91 -23.09 12.81
N TYR A 207 3.01 -22.84 11.49
CA TYR A 207 2.07 -21.97 10.79
C TYR A 207 0.64 -22.54 10.79
N THR A 208 0.45 -23.83 10.54
CA THR A 208 -0.88 -24.48 10.57
C THR A 208 -1.56 -24.36 11.93
N ASP A 209 -0.81 -24.38 13.03
CA ASP A 209 -1.39 -24.19 14.37
C ASP A 209 -1.75 -22.73 14.64
N TYR A 210 -0.95 -21.80 14.13
CA TYR A 210 -1.28 -20.38 14.14
C TYR A 210 -2.58 -20.09 13.38
N GLU A 211 -2.81 -20.71 12.22
CA GLU A 211 -4.08 -20.53 11.49
C GLU A 211 -5.31 -21.00 12.25
N LYS A 212 -5.17 -22.07 13.06
CA LYS A 212 -6.26 -22.55 13.91
C LYS A 212 -6.60 -21.56 15.03
N ARG A 213 -5.60 -20.82 15.53
CA ARG A 213 -5.77 -19.80 16.57
C ARG A 213 -6.30 -18.49 15.99
N VAL A 214 -5.68 -17.99 14.92
CA VAL A 214 -6.01 -16.71 14.29
C VAL A 214 -6.85 -16.94 13.05
N ARG A 215 -8.18 -16.88 13.23
CA ARG A 215 -9.16 -17.28 12.20
C ARG A 215 -9.23 -16.29 11.03
N TYR A 216 -9.12 -15.00 11.31
CA TYR A 216 -9.31 -13.93 10.33
C TYR A 216 -8.03 -13.71 9.52
N ARG A 217 -8.15 -13.50 8.21
CA ARG A 217 -7.02 -13.19 7.34
C ARG A 217 -6.66 -11.71 7.40
N VAL A 218 -7.64 -10.83 7.20
CA VAL A 218 -7.42 -9.41 6.94
C VAL A 218 -8.40 -8.53 7.69
N ILE A 219 -9.69 -8.90 7.74
CA ILE A 219 -10.74 -8.08 8.37
C ILE A 219 -11.37 -8.91 9.49
N PRO A 220 -11.22 -8.50 10.76
CA PRO A 220 -11.86 -9.19 11.87
C PRO A 220 -13.36 -9.37 11.63
N PHE A 221 -13.88 -10.57 11.92
CA PHE A 221 -15.29 -10.94 11.77
C PHE A 221 -15.83 -11.00 10.32
N VAL A 222 -15.02 -10.71 9.31
CA VAL A 222 -15.45 -10.70 7.90
C VAL A 222 -14.59 -11.60 7.02
N TRP A 223 -13.26 -11.48 7.13
CA TRP A 223 -12.29 -12.14 6.24
C TRP A 223 -11.02 -12.57 6.96
#